data_AF-A0A6V7ILI7-F1
#
_entry.id   AF-A0A6V7ILI7-F1
#
_cell.length_a   1.000
_cell.length_b   1.000
_cell.length_c   1.000
_cell.angle_alpha   90.00
_cell.angle_beta   90.00
_cell.angle_gamma   90.00
#
_symmetry.space_group_name_H-M   'P 1'
#
loop_
_entity.id
_entity.type
_entity.pdbx_description
1 polymer ?
#
loop_
_entity_poly.entity_id
_entity_poly.type
_entity_poly.pdbx_seq_one_letter_code
_entity_poly.pdbx_strand_id
1 'polypeptide(L)' 'SIDKLAATLPNLISTNVVNAETFSHTDYFYHDNMRKLFGDKVVEIINAKSKKN' A
#
# COMPACT_ATOMS: atom_id res chain seq x y z
N SER A 1 -0.35 9.77 13.85
CA SER A 1 -0.53 10.11 12.42
C SER A 1 0.33 9.17 11.59
N ILE A 2 -0.18 8.73 10.44
CA ILE A 2 0.56 7.92 9.46
C ILE A 2 1.85 8.65 9.04
N ASP A 3 1.82 9.97 8.91
CA ASP A 3 2.98 10.77 8.48
C ASP A 3 4.15 10.69 9.45
N LYS A 4 3.85 10.69 10.76
CA LYS A 4 4.87 10.56 11.80
C LYS A 4 5.55 9.20 11.75
N LEU A 5 4.79 8.14 11.45
CA LEU A 5 5.34 6.79 11.31
C LEU A 5 6.15 6.67 10.02
N ALA A 6 5.62 7.18 8.90
CA ALA A 6 6.32 7.19 7.61
C ALA A 6 7.69 7.87 7.70
N ALA A 7 7.79 9.01 8.39
CA ALA A 7 9.04 9.73 8.59
C ALA A 7 10.10 8.96 9.39
N THR A 8 9.71 7.94 10.18
CA THR A 8 10.65 7.11 10.95
C THR A 8 11.19 5.89 10.21
N LEU A 9 10.67 5.58 9.02
CA LEU A 9 11.04 4.37 8.29
C LEU A 9 12.22 4.64 7.34
N PRO A 10 13.42 4.06 7.61
CA PRO A 10 14.65 4.43 6.90
C PRO A 10 14.69 3.98 5.43
N ASN A 11 13.86 3.01 5.05
CA ASN A 11 13.78 2.44 3.69
C ASN A 11 12.34 2.43 3.18
N LEU A 12 11.59 3.50 3.46
CA LEU A 12 10.22 3.63 2.96
C LEU A 12 10.23 3.83 1.43
N ILE A 13 9.73 2.84 0.69
CA ILE A 13 9.74 2.86 -0.79
C ILE A 13 8.47 3.45 -1.40
N SER A 14 7.36 3.49 -0.64
CA SER A 14 6.10 4.09 -1.08
C SER A 14 5.20 4.33 0.12
N THR A 15 4.43 5.41 0.07
CA THR A 15 3.20 5.59 0.84
C THR A 15 2.01 5.49 -0.12
N ASN A 16 0.87 5.00 0.36
CA ASN A 16 -0.37 5.03 -0.39
C ASN A 16 -1.50 5.32 0.59
N VAL A 17 -2.11 6.49 0.44
CA VAL A 17 -3.12 6.99 1.37
C VAL A 17 -4.49 6.82 0.74
N VAL A 18 -5.45 6.37 1.53
CA VAL A 18 -6.85 6.18 1.13
C VAL A 18 -7.72 7.22 1.84
N ASN A 19 -8.82 7.63 1.20
CA ASN A 19 -9.76 8.55 1.83
C ASN A 19 -10.50 7.82 2.97
N ALA A 20 -10.35 8.31 4.19
CA ALA A 20 -10.96 7.74 5.39
C ALA A 20 -12.50 7.83 5.40
N GLU A 21 -13.10 8.74 4.64
CA GLU A 21 -14.57 8.86 4.52
C GLU A 21 -15.18 7.69 3.74
N THR A 22 -14.41 7.09 2.84
CA THR A 22 -14.87 6.03 1.93
C THR A 22 -14.14 4.70 2.13
N PHE A 23 -13.11 4.68 2.97
CA PHE A 23 -12.24 3.52 3.16
C PHE A 23 -11.85 3.39 4.63
N SER A 24 -12.41 2.37 5.26
CA SER A 24 -12.21 2.00 6.65
C SER A 24 -11.07 0.98 6.81
N HIS A 25 -10.72 0.67 8.08
CA HIS A 25 -9.71 -0.34 8.36
C HIS A 25 -10.12 -1.76 7.91
N THR A 26 -11.41 -2.09 7.98
CA THR A 26 -11.92 -3.41 7.58
C THR A 26 -11.92 -3.61 6.07
N ASP A 27 -11.95 -2.52 5.31
CA ASP A 27 -11.93 -2.58 3.84
C ASP A 27 -10.64 -3.20 3.31
N TYR A 28 -9.52 -3.07 4.03
CA TYR A 28 -8.26 -3.75 3.69
C TYR A 28 -8.39 -5.28 3.61
N PHE A 29 -9.36 -5.88 4.29
CA PHE A 29 -9.56 -7.33 4.34
C PHE A 29 -10.71 -7.80 3.44
N TYR A 30 -11.78 -7.01 3.35
CA TYR A 30 -13.06 -7.48 2.80
C TYR A 30 -13.57 -6.68 1.60
N HIS A 31 -12.94 -5.57 1.22
CA HIS A 31 -13.45 -4.77 0.12
C HIS A 31 -13.29 -5.50 -1.22
N ASP A 32 -14.37 -5.64 -1.98
CA ASP A 32 -14.44 -6.43 -3.22
C ASP A 32 -13.37 -6.07 -4.27
N ASN A 33 -12.86 -4.84 -4.26
CA ASN A 33 -11.88 -4.32 -5.22
C ASN A 33 -10.46 -4.18 -4.63
N MET A 34 -10.16 -4.81 -3.49
CA MET A 34 -8.82 -4.74 -2.88
C MET A 34 -7.68 -5.13 -3.82
N ARG A 35 -7.92 -6.09 -4.72
CA ARG A 35 -6.92 -6.50 -5.70
C ARG A 35 -6.49 -5.36 -6.63
N LYS A 36 -7.44 -4.56 -7.11
CA LYS A 36 -7.15 -3.38 -7.95
C LYS A 36 -6.58 -2.23 -7.13
N LEU A 37 -7.10 -2.03 -5.91
CA LEU A 37 -6.71 -0.90 -5.05
C LEU A 37 -5.29 -1.05 -4.47
N PHE A 38 -4.88 -2.28 -4.17
CA PHE A 38 -3.62 -2.55 -3.47
C PHE A 38 -2.80 -3.67 -4.12
N GLY A 39 -3.46 -4.74 -4.57
CA GLY A 39 -2.80 -5.93 -5.11
C GLY A 39 -1.90 -5.64 -6.31
N ASP A 40 -2.36 -4.84 -7.27
CA ASP A 40 -1.58 -4.51 -8.48
C ASP A 40 -0.26 -3.81 -8.14
N LYS A 41 -0.28 -2.90 -7.16
CA LYS A 41 0.92 -2.18 -6.69
C LYS A 41 1.88 -3.09 -5.94
N VAL A 42 1.37 -4.05 -5.17
CA VAL A 42 2.20 -5.07 -4.51
C VAL A 42 2.91 -5.95 -5.55
N VAL A 43 2.17 -6.41 -6.57
CA VAL A 43 2.72 -7.23 -7.66
C VAL A 43 3.77 -6.45 -8.45
N GLU A 44 3.54 -5.17 -8.73
CA GLU A 44 4.52 -4.29 -9.37
C GLU A 44 5.83 -4.20 -8.57
N ILE A 45 5.74 -3.95 -7.25
CA ILE A 45 6.91 -3.85 -6.37
C ILE A 45 7.69 -5.17 -6.34
N ILE A 46 7.00 -6.31 -6.25
CA ILE A 46 7.62 -7.63 -6.26
C ILE A 46 8.35 -7.87 -7.58
N ASN A 47 7.69 -7.58 -8.71
CA ASN A 47 8.26 -7.77 -10.04
C ASN A 47 9.45 -6.83 -10.30
N ALA A 48 9.39 -5.59 -9.82
CA ALA A 48 10.49 -4.64 -9.90
C ALA A 48 11.74 -5.12 -9.14
N LYS A 49 11.55 -5.80 -7.99
CA LYS A 49 12.64 -6.47 -7.28
C LYS A 49 13.17 -7.69 -8.04
N SER A 50 12.29 -8.53 -8.60
CA SER A 50 12.69 -9.76 -9.29
C SER A 50 13.49 -9.51 -10.58
N LYS A 51 13.27 -8.40 -11.29
CA LYS A 51 14.02 -8.05 -12.52
C LYS A 51 15.41 -7.47 -12.25
N LYS A 52 15.76 -7.24 -10.98
CA LYS A 52 17.02 -6.61 -10.57
C LYS A 52 18.13 -7.62 -10.20
N ASN A 53 17.86 -8.92 -10.38
CA ASN A 53 18.81 -10.02 -10.22
C ASN A 53 19.21 -10.60 -11.57
#